data_AF-A0A7Y1UFW0-F1
#
_entry.id   AF-A0A7Y1UFW0-F1
#
_cell.length_a   1.000
_cell.length_b   1.000
_cell.length_c   1.000
_cell.angle_alpha   90.00
_cell.angle_beta   90.00
_cell.angle_gamma   90.00
#
_symmetry.space_group_name_H-M   'P 1'
#
loop_
_entity.id
_entity.type
_entity.pdbx_description
1 polymer ?
#
loop_
_entity_poly.entity_id
_entity_poly.type
_entity_poly.pdbx_seq_one_letter_code
_entity_poly.pdbx_strand_id
1 'polypeptide(L)'
;MLPEPPQARRLSIEHRARSVPNRRPFVGALLFSVVFYLSLVATVGSLFAVILLATKASAIAFGVCIGINVFTWLISYLKRRGASCPLCKGTPYVDTGAHKHIKAERLFPLNYGTSNLLRSLFVQRFRCPYCGTPFDMLKKVDRQLRSGAHR
;
A
#
# COMPACT_ATOMS: atom_id res chain seq x y z
N MET A 1 -11.17 27.58 -24.48
CA MET A 1 -10.62 26.97 -23.25
C MET A 1 -9.73 25.81 -23.65
N LEU A 2 -8.41 25.96 -23.56
CA LEU A 2 -7.48 24.88 -23.91
C LEU A 2 -7.54 23.79 -22.82
N PRO A 3 -7.59 22.50 -23.18
CA PRO A 3 -7.53 21.41 -22.20
C PRO A 3 -6.19 21.47 -21.48
N GLU A 4 -6.23 21.60 -20.15
CA GLU A 4 -5.01 21.57 -19.33
C GLU A 4 -4.21 20.28 -19.58
N PRO A 5 -2.86 20.35 -19.60
CA PRO A 5 -2.04 19.18 -19.76
C PRO A 5 -2.36 18.16 -18.66
N PRO A 6 -2.37 16.85 -18.97
CA PRO A 6 -2.81 15.80 -18.05
C PRO A 6 -2.02 15.74 -16.74
N GLN A 7 -0.85 16.38 -16.66
CA GLN A 7 -0.04 16.52 -15.44
C GLN A 7 -0.53 17.64 -14.51
N ALA A 8 -0.91 18.81 -15.05
CA ALA A 8 -1.39 19.94 -14.25
C ALA A 8 -2.72 19.62 -13.53
N ARG A 9 -3.62 18.91 -14.22
CA ARG A 9 -4.87 18.40 -13.64
C ARG A 9 -4.65 17.34 -12.55
N ARG A 10 -3.58 16.55 -12.61
CA ARG A 10 -3.26 15.55 -11.56
C ARG A 10 -2.84 16.24 -10.26
N LEU A 11 -1.99 17.24 -10.36
CA LEU A 11 -1.50 18.03 -9.23
C LEU A 11 -2.64 18.77 -8.51
N SER A 12 -3.58 19.37 -9.24
CA SER A 12 -4.71 20.11 -8.63
C SER A 12 -5.72 19.20 -7.91
N ILE A 13 -5.94 17.97 -8.39
CA ILE A 13 -6.81 16.99 -7.74
C ILE A 13 -6.12 16.38 -6.50
N GLU A 14 -4.80 16.18 -6.55
CA GLU A 14 -4.02 15.76 -5.37
C GLU A 14 -4.00 16.83 -4.28
N HIS A 15 -4.09 18.12 -4.64
CA HIS A 15 -4.15 19.22 -3.67
C HIS A 15 -5.40 19.17 -2.76
N ARG A 16 -6.48 18.51 -3.20
CA ARG A 16 -7.69 18.26 -2.39
C ARG A 16 -7.69 16.89 -1.69
N ALA A 17 -6.52 16.34 -1.38
CA ALA A 17 -6.43 15.10 -0.62
C ALA A 17 -7.06 15.24 0.78
N ARG A 18 -7.90 14.26 1.14
CA ARG A 18 -8.56 14.21 2.45
C ARG A 18 -7.62 13.58 3.48
N SER A 19 -7.67 14.07 4.72
CA SER A 19 -6.98 13.44 5.84
C SER A 19 -7.62 12.11 6.18
N VAL A 20 -6.81 11.09 6.46
CA VAL A 20 -7.31 9.78 6.92
C VAL A 20 -7.66 9.86 8.42
N PRO A 21 -8.90 9.53 8.84
CA PRO A 21 -9.31 9.61 10.25
C PRO A 21 -8.49 8.73 11.19
N ASN A 22 -8.09 7.54 10.73
CA ASN A 22 -7.25 6.61 11.49
C ASN A 22 -6.09 6.10 10.64
N ARG A 23 -4.88 6.61 10.91
CA ARG A 23 -3.66 6.24 10.18
C ARG A 23 -3.05 4.90 10.60
N ARG A 24 -3.37 4.41 11.80
CA ARG A 24 -2.75 3.20 12.39
C ARG A 24 -2.85 1.95 11.50
N PRO A 25 -4.03 1.57 10.96
CA PRO A 25 -4.12 0.38 10.11
C PRO A 25 -3.35 0.53 8.79
N PHE A 26 -3.27 1.76 8.24
CA PHE A 26 -2.51 2.04 7.02
C PHE A 26 -1.00 1.92 7.26
N VAL A 27 -0.50 2.52 8.34
CA VAL A 27 0.92 2.44 8.72
C VAL A 27 1.30 0.99 9.03
N GLY A 28 0.47 0.27 9.79
CA GLY A 28 0.69 -1.15 10.06
C GLY A 28 0.75 -1.98 8.78
N ALA A 29 -0.21 -1.80 7.86
CA ALA A 29 -0.21 -2.47 6.57
C ALA A 29 1.08 -2.18 5.79
N LEU A 30 1.55 -0.92 5.77
CA LEU A 30 2.79 -0.53 5.09
C LEU A 30 4.02 -1.21 5.72
N LEU A 31 4.19 -1.14 7.03
CA LEU A 31 5.33 -1.73 7.73
C LEU A 31 5.45 -3.24 7.48
N PHE A 32 4.37 -4.00 7.67
CA PHE A 32 4.38 -5.44 7.40
C PHE A 32 4.58 -5.76 5.92
N SER A 33 4.19 -4.86 5.02
CA SER A 33 4.44 -5.01 3.59
C SER A 33 5.90 -4.81 3.23
N VAL A 34 6.57 -3.83 3.84
CA VAL A 34 8.02 -3.63 3.68
C VAL A 34 8.78 -4.84 4.18
N VAL A 35 8.43 -5.35 5.37
CA VAL A 35 9.04 -6.56 5.92
C VAL A 35 8.86 -7.76 4.99
N PHE A 36 7.66 -7.94 4.42
CA PHE A 36 7.40 -9.00 3.43
C PHE A 36 8.23 -8.82 2.14
N TYR A 37 8.36 -7.60 1.60
CA TYR A 37 9.19 -7.40 0.42
C TYR A 37 10.68 -7.64 0.71
N LEU A 38 11.17 -7.28 1.89
CA LEU A 38 12.54 -7.57 2.32
C LEU A 38 12.75 -9.08 2.51
N SER A 39 11.80 -9.80 3.10
CA SER A 39 11.90 -11.27 3.24
C SER A 39 11.89 -11.95 1.88
N LEU A 40 11.09 -11.47 0.92
CA LEU A 40 11.08 -11.98 -0.45
C LEU A 40 12.44 -11.79 -1.14
N VAL A 41 13.08 -10.62 -0.99
CA VAL A 41 14.44 -10.39 -1.51
C VAL A 41 15.46 -11.33 -0.85
N ALA A 42 15.36 -11.55 0.46
CA ALA A 42 16.21 -12.50 1.17
C ALA A 42 16.01 -13.95 0.69
N THR A 43 14.76 -14.36 0.43
CA THR A 43 14.46 -15.70 -0.13
C THR A 43 15.08 -15.87 -1.51
N VAL A 44 15.00 -14.86 -2.38
CA VAL A 44 15.64 -14.90 -3.72
C VAL A 44 17.16 -14.93 -3.60
N GLY A 45 17.76 -14.14 -2.70
CA GLY A 45 19.20 -14.19 -2.44
C GLY A 45 19.67 -15.55 -1.90
N SER A 46 18.87 -16.16 -1.01
CA SER A 46 19.15 -17.50 -0.50
C SER A 46 19.02 -18.59 -1.56
N LEU A 47 18.04 -18.47 -2.47
CA LEU A 47 17.92 -19.36 -3.64
C LEU A 47 19.18 -19.29 -4.51
N PHE A 48 19.66 -18.08 -4.80
CA PHE A 48 20.88 -17.89 -5.56
C PHE A 48 22.11 -18.51 -4.87
N ALA A 49 22.20 -18.38 -3.55
CA ALA A 49 23.26 -19.02 -2.76
C ALA A 49 23.17 -20.56 -2.81
N VAL A 50 21.98 -21.15 -2.81
CA VAL A 50 21.80 -22.60 -2.98
C VAL A 50 22.29 -23.05 -4.36
N ILE A 51 21.97 -22.30 -5.42
CA ILE A 51 22.37 -22.64 -6.78
C ILE A 51 23.88 -22.55 -6.96
N LEU A 52 24.53 -21.53 -6.38
CA LEU A 52 25.97 -21.32 -6.55
C LEU A 52 26.86 -22.14 -5.63
N LEU A 53 26.49 -22.30 -4.35
CA LEU A 53 27.35 -22.95 -3.35
C LEU A 53 26.94 -24.40 -3.05
N ALA A 54 25.68 -24.77 -3.29
CA ALA A 54 25.13 -26.11 -3.07
C ALA A 54 25.46 -26.74 -1.69
N THR A 55 25.58 -25.92 -0.63
CA THR A 55 25.89 -26.41 0.73
C THR A 55 24.62 -26.78 1.50
N LYS A 56 24.75 -27.70 2.47
CA LYS A 56 23.67 -28.03 3.42
C LYS A 56 23.18 -26.80 4.18
N ALA A 57 24.10 -25.89 4.54
CA ALA A 57 23.77 -24.64 5.22
C ALA A 57 22.88 -23.72 4.35
N SER A 58 23.20 -23.57 3.06
CA SER A 58 22.37 -22.78 2.13
C SER A 58 20.98 -23.38 1.95
N ALA A 59 20.85 -24.72 1.93
CA ALA A 59 19.55 -25.38 1.80
C ALA A 59 18.66 -25.17 3.04
N ILE A 60 19.25 -25.25 4.24
CA ILE A 60 18.54 -24.97 5.50
C ILE A 60 18.13 -23.49 5.55
N ALA A 61 19.04 -22.58 5.21
CA ALA A 61 18.74 -21.15 5.17
C ALA A 61 17.58 -20.84 4.21
N PHE A 62 17.56 -21.46 3.03
CA PHE A 62 16.49 -21.29 2.06
C PHE A 62 15.13 -21.77 2.60
N GLY A 63 15.10 -22.94 3.23
CA GLY A 63 13.89 -23.46 3.88
C GLY A 63 13.35 -22.51 4.96
N VAL A 64 14.23 -21.97 5.81
CA VAL A 64 13.86 -20.99 6.84
C VAL A 64 13.33 -19.69 6.21
N CYS A 65 14.01 -19.18 5.18
CA CYS A 65 13.57 -17.98 4.47
C CYS A 65 12.19 -18.15 3.82
N ILE A 66 11.87 -19.32 3.26
CA ILE A 66 10.53 -19.60 2.73
C ILE A 66 9.49 -19.55 3.86
N GLY A 67 9.75 -20.21 5.00
CA GLY A 67 8.83 -20.22 6.14
C GLY A 67 8.52 -18.81 6.64
N ILE A 68 9.56 -17.98 6.82
CA ILE A 68 9.41 -16.58 7.21
C ILE A 68 8.64 -15.79 6.14
N ASN A 69 8.92 -16.02 4.86
CA ASN A 69 8.25 -15.33 3.77
C ASN A 69 6.74 -15.62 3.74
N VAL A 70 6.32 -16.88 3.89
CA VAL A 70 4.89 -17.26 3.95
C VAL A 70 4.23 -16.66 5.19
N PHE A 71 4.90 -16.70 6.34
CA PHE A 71 4.36 -16.15 7.58
C PHE A 71 4.18 -14.63 7.51
N THR A 72 5.20 -13.91 7.02
CA THR A 72 5.15 -12.45 6.85
C THR A 72 4.15 -12.04 5.77
N TRP A 73 4.01 -12.81 4.70
CA TRP A 73 2.96 -12.63 3.69
C TRP A 73 1.56 -12.67 4.29
N LEU A 74 1.27 -13.71 5.10
CA LEU A 74 -0.04 -13.88 5.72
C LEU A 74 -0.39 -12.72 6.65
N ILE A 75 0.54 -12.31 7.52
CA ILE A 75 0.34 -11.16 8.42
C ILE A 75 0.14 -9.88 7.62
N SER A 76 0.96 -9.66 6.60
CA SER A 76 0.85 -8.49 5.73
C SER A 76 -0.52 -8.44 5.05
N TYR A 77 -1.01 -9.59 4.56
CA TYR A 77 -2.32 -9.70 3.94
C TYR A 77 -3.46 -9.33 4.90
N LEU A 78 -3.45 -9.86 6.12
CA LEU A 78 -4.47 -9.53 7.13
C LEU A 78 -4.44 -8.04 7.49
N LYS A 79 -3.26 -7.44 7.65
CA LYS A 79 -3.13 -6.00 7.94
C LYS A 79 -3.59 -5.14 6.77
N ARG A 80 -3.29 -5.53 5.53
CA ARG A 80 -3.78 -4.84 4.32
C ARG A 80 -5.30 -4.93 4.20
N ARG A 81 -5.92 -6.06 4.56
CA ARG A 81 -7.39 -6.20 4.64
C ARG A 81 -8.01 -5.32 5.73
N GLY A 82 -7.32 -5.09 6.84
CA GLY A 82 -7.79 -4.19 7.90
C GLY A 82 -7.69 -2.70 7.57
N ALA A 83 -6.92 -2.32 6.55
CA ALA A 83 -6.86 -0.95 6.06
C ALA A 83 -8.04 -0.69 5.12
N SER A 84 -9.13 -0.15 5.65
CA SER A 84 -10.33 0.19 4.87
C SER A 84 -10.44 1.69 4.61
N CYS A 85 -10.89 2.04 3.41
CA CYS A 85 -11.21 3.41 3.04
C CYS A 85 -12.35 3.94 3.93
N PRO A 86 -12.24 5.14 4.52
CA PRO A 86 -13.29 5.68 5.39
C PRO A 86 -14.58 6.01 4.64
N LEU A 87 -14.52 6.24 3.32
CA LEU A 87 -15.68 6.55 2.48
C LEU A 87 -16.41 5.28 2.00
N CYS A 88 -15.73 4.44 1.23
CA CYS A 88 -16.36 3.28 0.58
C CYS A 88 -16.12 1.95 1.29
N LYS A 89 -15.38 1.94 2.41
CA LYS A 89 -14.98 0.74 3.17
C LYS A 89 -14.15 -0.31 2.41
N GLY A 90 -13.91 -0.12 1.10
CA GLY A 90 -13.01 -0.94 0.32
C GLY A 90 -11.55 -0.86 0.78
N THR A 91 -10.78 -1.90 0.51
CA THR A 91 -9.39 -2.06 0.95
C THR A 91 -8.42 -1.54 -0.12
N PRO A 92 -7.80 -0.37 0.03
CA PRO A 92 -7.03 0.25 -1.07
C PRO A 92 -5.72 -0.49 -1.40
N TYR A 93 -5.25 -1.38 -0.52
CA TYR A 93 -4.03 -2.18 -0.69
C TYR A 93 -4.29 -3.63 -1.10
N VAL A 94 -5.55 -4.06 -1.17
CA VAL A 94 -5.94 -5.41 -1.60
C VAL A 94 -6.86 -5.28 -2.81
N ASP A 95 -6.56 -6.02 -3.86
CA ASP A 95 -7.42 -6.07 -5.03
C ASP A 95 -8.59 -7.03 -4.74
N THR A 96 -9.81 -6.51 -4.59
CA THR A 96 -10.99 -7.31 -4.28
C THR A 96 -11.81 -7.67 -5.52
N GLY A 97 -11.27 -7.45 -6.72
CA GLY A 97 -11.98 -7.71 -7.99
C GLY A 97 -13.17 -6.79 -8.27
N ALA A 98 -13.50 -5.87 -7.35
CA ALA A 98 -14.55 -4.89 -7.54
C ALA A 98 -14.19 -3.90 -8.65
N HIS A 99 -15.21 -3.32 -9.28
CA HIS A 99 -15.03 -2.37 -10.38
C HIS A 99 -14.16 -1.18 -9.93
N LYS A 100 -13.11 -0.91 -10.71
CA LYS A 100 -12.10 0.10 -10.39
C LYS A 100 -12.52 1.44 -10.98
N HIS A 101 -12.28 2.50 -10.23
CA HIS A 101 -12.58 3.85 -10.67
C HIS A 101 -11.69 4.24 -11.86
N ILE A 102 -12.22 5.00 -12.82
CA ILE A 102 -11.46 5.48 -14.00
C ILE A 102 -10.21 6.31 -13.64
N LYS A 103 -10.21 6.90 -12.44
CA LYS A 103 -9.10 7.70 -11.88
C LYS A 103 -8.10 6.88 -11.06
N ALA A 104 -8.29 5.56 -10.96
CA ALA A 104 -7.36 4.66 -10.29
C ALA A 104 -6.13 4.47 -11.18
N GLU A 105 -4.95 4.64 -10.60
CA GLU A 105 -3.69 4.47 -11.32
C GLU A 105 -3.11 3.10 -10.99
N ARG A 106 -2.68 2.39 -12.04
CA ARG A 106 -1.86 1.18 -11.91
C ARG A 106 -0.48 1.48 -12.46
N LEU A 107 0.54 1.06 -11.73
CA LEU A 107 1.91 1.04 -12.22
C LEU A 107 2.12 -0.32 -12.87
N PHE A 108 1.91 -0.45 -14.18
CA PHE A 108 2.16 -1.71 -14.90
C PHE A 108 3.64 -2.10 -14.74
N PRO A 109 4.00 -3.35 -14.36
CA PRO A 109 3.20 -4.59 -14.34
C PRO A 109 2.47 -4.91 -13.01
N LEU A 110 2.46 -4.01 -12.04
CA LEU A 110 1.88 -4.23 -10.71
C LEU A 110 0.36 -4.03 -10.67
N ASN A 111 -0.28 -4.71 -9.70
CA ASN A 111 -1.69 -4.55 -9.39
C ASN A 111 -2.00 -3.16 -8.80
N TYR A 112 -3.27 -2.76 -8.81
CA TYR A 112 -3.71 -1.47 -8.26
C TYR A 112 -3.42 -1.35 -6.76
N GLY A 113 -3.62 -2.44 -6.00
CA GLY A 113 -3.33 -2.48 -4.57
C GLY A 113 -1.86 -2.28 -4.25
N THR A 114 -0.96 -2.96 -4.98
CA THR A 114 0.50 -2.83 -4.80
C THR A 114 1.02 -1.49 -5.31
N SER A 115 0.47 -0.98 -6.41
CA SER A 115 0.79 0.37 -6.91
C SER A 115 0.46 1.45 -5.86
N ASN A 116 -0.71 1.35 -5.23
CA ASN A 116 -1.08 2.23 -4.13
C ASN A 116 -0.20 2.06 -2.90
N LEU A 117 0.24 0.84 -2.61
CA LEU A 117 1.13 0.56 -1.50
C LEU A 117 2.48 1.25 -1.70
N LEU A 118 3.06 1.13 -2.89
CA LEU A 118 4.31 1.82 -3.26
C LEU A 118 4.14 3.33 -3.20
N ARG A 119 3.06 3.87 -3.76
CA ARG A 119 2.78 5.31 -3.69
C ARG A 119 2.63 5.80 -2.25
N SER A 120 1.92 5.05 -1.41
CA SER A 120 1.81 5.31 0.02
C SER A 120 3.17 5.26 0.73
N LEU A 121 4.09 4.42 0.28
CA LEU A 121 5.41 4.29 0.90
C LEU A 121 6.32 5.47 0.53
N PHE A 122 6.34 5.88 -0.74
CA PHE A 122 7.23 6.94 -1.22
C PHE A 122 6.65 8.35 -1.04
N VAL A 123 5.35 8.53 -1.33
CA VAL A 123 4.69 9.84 -1.38
C VAL A 123 3.81 10.07 -0.14
N GLN A 124 3.59 9.03 0.67
CA GLN A 124 2.72 9.09 1.86
C GLN A 124 1.28 9.53 1.56
N ARG A 125 0.88 9.38 0.29
CA ARG A 125 -0.44 9.64 -0.25
C ARG A 125 -0.90 8.43 -1.03
N PHE A 126 -2.21 8.19 -1.02
CA PHE A 126 -2.81 7.15 -1.85
C PHE A 126 -4.15 7.59 -2.39
N ARG A 127 -4.57 6.95 -3.48
CA ARG A 127 -5.91 7.12 -4.02
C ARG A 127 -6.65 5.80 -3.90
N CYS A 128 -7.82 5.80 -3.28
CA CYS A 128 -8.61 4.57 -3.22
C CYS A 128 -8.97 4.11 -4.64
N PRO A 129 -8.69 2.84 -5.02
CA PRO A 129 -8.92 2.37 -6.37
C PRO A 129 -10.42 2.20 -6.69
N TYR A 130 -11.27 2.12 -5.67
CA TYR A 130 -12.72 1.94 -5.81
C TYR A 130 -13.48 3.26 -5.90
N CYS A 131 -13.29 4.18 -4.94
CA CYS A 131 -14.00 5.47 -4.94
C CYS A 131 -13.22 6.61 -5.60
N GLY A 132 -11.96 6.40 -6.02
CA GLY A 132 -11.14 7.40 -6.69
C GLY A 132 -10.72 8.61 -5.84
N THR A 133 -11.06 8.62 -4.55
CA THR A 133 -10.75 9.74 -3.65
C THR A 133 -9.28 9.71 -3.23
N PRO A 134 -8.53 10.83 -3.37
CA PRO A 134 -7.17 10.94 -2.85
C PRO A 134 -7.15 11.18 -1.34
N PHE A 135 -6.24 10.49 -0.66
CA PHE A 135 -6.00 10.58 0.77
C PHE A 135 -4.54 10.92 1.03
N ASP A 136 -4.33 11.77 2.03
CA ASP A 136 -3.01 12.16 2.52
C ASP A 136 -2.85 11.67 3.96
N MET A 137 -1.80 10.89 4.22
CA MET A 137 -1.51 10.34 5.55
C MET A 137 -0.77 11.33 6.45
N LEU A 138 -0.15 12.37 5.89
CA LEU A 138 0.55 13.43 6.63
C LEU A 138 -0.39 14.55 7.05
N LYS A 139 -1.45 14.77 6.28
CA LYS A 139 -2.45 15.78 6.60
C LYS A 139 -3.11 15.44 7.94
N LYS A 140 -2.85 16.27 8.96
CA LYS A 140 -3.49 16.16 10.26
C LYS A 140 -5.00 16.39 10.09
N VAL A 141 -5.81 15.60 10.78
CA VAL A 141 -7.24 15.88 10.90
C VAL A 141 -7.35 17.11 11.80
N ASP A 142 -7.85 18.23 11.27
CA ASP A 142 -8.06 19.44 12.06
C ASP A 142 -9.07 19.15 13.17
N ARG A 143 -8.55 18.94 14.40
CA ARG A 143 -9.38 18.67 15.58
C ARG A 143 -10.35 19.82 15.89
N GLN A 144 -10.04 21.04 15.45
CA GLN A 144 -10.83 22.24 15.74
C GLN A 144 -12.25 22.20 15.14
N LEU A 145 -12.47 21.53 14.00
CA LEU A 145 -13.82 21.38 13.41
C LEU A 145 -14.70 20.37 14.15
N ARG A 146 -14.12 19.47 14.95
CA ARG A 146 -14.88 18.46 15.71
C ARG A 146 -15.42 18.97 17.04
N SER A 147 -14.76 19.95 17.65
CA SER A 147 -15.20 20.59 18.89
C SER A 147 -16.31 21.63 18.70
N GLY A 148 -16.60 22.05 17.46
CA GLY A 148 -17.66 23.02 17.13
C GLY A 148 -19.00 22.40 16.70
N ALA A 149 -19.07 21.08 16.47
CA ALA A 149 -20.28 20.39 16.02
C ALA A 149 -21.11 19.80 17.19
N HIS A 150 -20.77 20.16 18.43
CA HIS A 150 -21.44 19.73 19.66
C HIS A 150 -21.95 20.91 20.52
N ARG A 151 -22.06 22.10 19.94
CA ARG A 151 -22.79 23.23 20.53
C ARG A 151 -24.01 23.55 19.69
#